data_AF-A0A972WDV0-F1
#
_entry.id   AF-A0A972WDV0-F1
#
_cell.length_a   1.000
_cell.length_b   1.000
_cell.length_c   1.000
_cell.angle_alpha   90.00
_cell.angle_beta   90.00
_cell.angle_gamma   90.00
#
_symmetry.space_group_name_H-M   'P 1'
#
loop_
_entity.id
_entity.type
_entity.pdbx_description
1 polymer ?
#
loop_
_entity_poly.entity_id
_entity_poly.type
_entity_poly.pdbx_seq_one_letter_code
_entity_poly.pdbx_strand_id
1 'polypeptide(L)'
;MKSENKLAQISDMTLRDVLEASPIGIAILERETGRRIFANSALAKIFGAANREEMLVQDIFETWVNPDDLKRAMTLFQDSQSPLNFEVERKRQDGSRCWVLMNTQPLMFEGTDAGIVWHIDITDRKQVEDRLADAVESIADDFVPFDTEDRVAIWNHRFAEMYTSRGVHPPVHISNGLGGSWVQVLDALK
;
A
#
# COMPACT_ATOMS: atom_id res chain seq x y z
N MET A 1 -25.59 -32.87 -31.83
CA MET A 1 -26.12 -31.49 -31.93
C MET A 1 -26.54 -30.91 -30.57
N LYS A 2 -25.69 -31.02 -29.52
CA LYS A 2 -25.87 -30.30 -28.23
C LYS A 2 -24.54 -29.86 -27.59
N SER A 3 -23.42 -30.07 -28.26
CA SER A 3 -22.07 -29.84 -27.70
C SER A 3 -21.41 -28.55 -28.18
N GLU A 4 -21.96 -27.89 -29.20
CA GLU A 4 -21.36 -26.69 -29.81
C GLU A 4 -21.84 -25.37 -29.20
N ASN A 5 -22.82 -25.38 -28.29
CA ASN A 5 -23.49 -24.16 -27.82
C ASN A 5 -23.08 -23.70 -26.39
N LYS A 6 -21.91 -24.14 -25.90
CA LYS A 6 -21.34 -23.65 -24.62
C LYS A 6 -20.11 -22.77 -24.79
N LEU A 7 -19.50 -22.76 -25.98
CA LEU A 7 -18.33 -21.95 -26.32
C LEU A 7 -18.68 -20.55 -26.86
N ALA A 8 -19.95 -20.33 -27.26
CA ALA A 8 -20.44 -19.03 -27.73
C ALA A 8 -20.92 -18.08 -26.61
N GLN A 9 -20.72 -18.46 -25.33
CA GLN A 9 -21.05 -17.65 -24.15
C GLN A 9 -19.82 -17.15 -23.39
N ILE A 10 -18.61 -17.23 -23.97
CA ILE A 10 -17.59 -16.24 -23.62
C ILE A 10 -18.04 -14.94 -24.32
N SER A 11 -19.06 -14.34 -23.72
CA SER A 11 -19.59 -13.02 -24.03
C SER A 11 -18.39 -12.08 -24.20
N ASP A 12 -18.36 -11.30 -25.28
CA ASP A 12 -17.35 -10.25 -25.47
C ASP A 12 -17.34 -9.32 -24.26
N MET A 13 -16.50 -9.62 -23.27
CA MET A 13 -16.32 -8.77 -22.10
C MET A 13 -15.58 -7.52 -22.56
N THR A 14 -16.18 -6.36 -22.33
CA THR A 14 -15.49 -5.11 -22.59
C THR A 14 -14.32 -4.95 -21.62
N LEU A 15 -13.35 -4.10 -21.95
CA LEU A 15 -12.27 -3.75 -21.02
C LEU A 15 -12.83 -3.29 -19.67
N ARG A 16 -13.93 -2.52 -19.68
CA ARG A 16 -14.59 -2.06 -18.45
C ARG A 16 -15.14 -3.21 -17.63
N ASP A 17 -15.73 -4.23 -18.25
CA ASP A 17 -16.23 -5.41 -17.54
C ASP A 17 -15.09 -6.19 -16.88
N VAL A 18 -13.94 -6.30 -17.56
CA VAL A 18 -12.73 -6.94 -17.02
C VAL A 18 -12.19 -6.17 -15.81
N LEU A 19 -12.09 -4.85 -15.90
CA LEU A 19 -11.64 -4.00 -14.79
C LEU A 19 -12.63 -4.02 -13.62
N GLU A 20 -13.94 -4.07 -13.92
CA GLU A 20 -15.00 -4.13 -12.92
C GLU A 20 -15.01 -5.45 -12.15
N ALA A 21 -14.78 -6.57 -12.84
CA ALA A 21 -14.73 -7.90 -12.22
C ALA A 21 -13.47 -8.14 -11.37
N SER A 22 -12.49 -7.24 -11.40
CA SER A 22 -11.27 -7.36 -10.62
C SER A 22 -11.55 -7.28 -9.11
N PRO A 23 -11.00 -8.21 -8.30
CA PRO A 23 -11.08 -8.11 -6.84
C PRO A 23 -10.16 -7.03 -6.26
N ILE A 24 -9.24 -6.50 -7.06
CA ILE A 24 -8.32 -5.43 -6.69
C ILE A 24 -9.01 -4.09 -6.97
N GLY A 25 -8.86 -3.12 -6.06
CA GLY A 25 -9.38 -1.78 -6.27
C GLY A 25 -8.66 -1.09 -7.43
N ILE A 26 -9.38 -0.72 -8.48
CA ILE A 26 -8.81 -0.08 -9.66
C ILE A 26 -9.39 1.32 -9.80
N ALA A 27 -8.50 2.30 -9.97
CA ALA A 27 -8.82 3.62 -10.46
C ALA A 27 -8.05 3.89 -11.75
N ILE A 28 -8.63 4.68 -12.66
CA ILE A 28 -7.87 5.29 -13.75
C ILE A 28 -7.95 6.79 -13.56
N LEU A 29 -6.80 7.45 -13.57
CA LEU A 29 -6.67 8.88 -13.38
C LEU A 29 -6.13 9.52 -14.66
N GLU A 30 -6.74 10.61 -15.09
CA GLU A 30 -6.20 11.46 -16.15
C GLU A 30 -4.86 12.06 -15.72
N ARG A 31 -3.86 12.02 -16.61
CA ARG A 31 -2.48 12.40 -16.27
C ARG A 31 -2.35 13.88 -15.95
N GLU A 32 -3.00 14.75 -16.72
CA GLU A 32 -2.85 16.20 -16.60
C GLU A 32 -3.52 16.74 -15.33
N THR A 33 -4.75 16.31 -15.04
CA THR A 33 -5.56 16.88 -13.96
C THR A 33 -5.56 16.03 -12.68
N GLY A 34 -5.14 14.76 -12.77
CA GLY A 34 -5.31 13.78 -11.69
C GLY A 34 -6.76 13.32 -11.49
N ARG A 35 -7.69 13.77 -12.34
CA ARG A 35 -9.12 13.44 -12.24
C ARG A 35 -9.35 11.95 -12.43
N ARG A 36 -10.18 11.35 -11.59
CA ARG A 36 -10.61 9.96 -11.73
C ARG A 36 -11.60 9.80 -12.89
N ILE A 37 -11.22 9.05 -13.92
CA ILE A 37 -12.04 8.74 -15.10
C ILE A 37 -12.69 7.35 -15.02
N PHE A 38 -12.14 6.47 -14.19
CA PHE A 38 -12.72 5.15 -13.90
C PHE A 38 -12.45 4.77 -12.44
N ALA A 39 -13.40 4.04 -11.86
CA ALA A 39 -13.29 3.35 -10.58
C ALA A 39 -14.11 2.06 -10.67
N ASN A 40 -13.59 0.95 -10.16
CA ASN A 40 -14.38 -0.27 -10.00
C ASN A 40 -15.04 -0.36 -8.62
N SER A 41 -15.98 -1.29 -8.47
CA SER A 41 -16.65 -1.53 -7.19
C SER A 41 -15.74 -2.08 -6.09
N ALA A 42 -14.62 -2.74 -6.42
CA ALA A 42 -13.62 -3.12 -5.42
C ALA A 42 -12.95 -1.89 -4.77
N LEU A 43 -12.65 -0.84 -5.55
CA LEU A 43 -12.12 0.42 -5.03
C LEU A 43 -13.14 1.07 -4.08
N ALA A 44 -14.41 1.12 -4.48
CA ALA A 44 -15.47 1.67 -3.64
C ALA A 44 -15.54 0.97 -2.28
N LYS A 45 -15.45 -0.37 -2.26
CA LYS A 45 -15.43 -1.16 -1.02
C LYS A 45 -14.24 -0.81 -0.12
N ILE A 46 -13.03 -0.70 -0.67
CA ILE A 46 -11.82 -0.35 0.11
C ILE A 46 -11.99 0.99 0.83
N PHE A 47 -12.55 1.98 0.14
CA PHE A 47 -12.72 3.34 0.65
C PHE A 47 -14.08 3.58 1.35
N GLY A 48 -14.91 2.54 1.49
CA GLY A 48 -16.21 2.64 2.17
C GLY A 48 -17.26 3.48 1.43
N ALA A 49 -17.14 3.62 0.10
CA ALA A 49 -18.12 4.31 -0.72
C ALA A 49 -19.34 3.44 -1.03
N ALA A 50 -20.51 4.06 -1.18
CA ALA A 50 -21.74 3.31 -1.42
C ALA A 50 -21.76 2.63 -2.80
N ASN A 51 -21.09 3.25 -3.77
CA ASN A 51 -20.96 2.76 -5.15
C ASN A 51 -19.70 3.36 -5.80
N ARG A 52 -19.39 2.90 -7.02
CA ARG A 52 -18.23 3.36 -7.78
C ARG A 52 -18.42 4.78 -8.35
N GLU A 53 -19.65 5.23 -8.55
CA GLU A 53 -19.95 6.55 -9.09
C GLU A 53 -19.56 7.66 -8.10
N GLU A 54 -19.74 7.44 -6.79
CA GLU A 54 -19.24 8.34 -5.75
C GLU A 54 -17.71 8.50 -5.81
N MET A 55 -17.00 7.43 -6.15
CA MET A 55 -15.56 7.49 -6.33
C MET A 55 -15.17 8.42 -7.48
N LEU A 56 -16.00 8.60 -8.51
CA LEU A 56 -15.66 9.46 -9.65
C LEU A 56 -15.73 10.96 -9.31
N VAL A 57 -16.55 11.34 -8.34
CA VAL A 57 -16.77 12.74 -7.94
C VAL A 57 -16.04 13.12 -6.66
N GLN A 58 -15.59 12.13 -5.88
CA GLN A 58 -14.81 12.36 -4.67
C GLN A 58 -13.47 13.02 -4.99
N ASP A 59 -13.11 14.05 -4.23
CA ASP A 59 -11.78 14.63 -4.29
C ASP A 59 -10.76 13.63 -3.74
N ILE A 60 -9.83 13.20 -4.60
CA ILE A 60 -8.78 12.26 -4.23
C ILE A 60 -7.88 12.84 -3.14
N PHE A 61 -7.72 14.16 -3.04
CA PHE A 61 -6.82 14.83 -2.10
C PHE A 61 -7.33 14.70 -0.65
N GLU A 62 -8.64 14.68 -0.43
CA GLU A 62 -9.24 14.54 0.91
C GLU A 62 -8.99 13.17 1.54
N THR A 63 -8.73 12.16 0.71
CA THR A 63 -8.51 10.79 1.16
C THR A 63 -7.09 10.54 1.67
N TRP A 64 -6.16 11.50 1.59
CA TRP A 64 -4.80 11.34 2.10
C TRP A 64 -4.71 11.73 3.57
N VAL A 65 -4.06 10.90 4.38
CA VAL A 65 -3.79 11.22 5.79
C VAL A 65 -2.60 12.18 5.89
N ASN A 66 -1.54 11.87 5.15
CA ASN A 66 -0.30 12.64 5.12
C ASN A 66 -0.15 13.40 3.79
N PRO A 67 -0.06 14.74 3.81
CA PRO A 67 0.16 15.56 2.61
C PRO A 67 1.47 15.27 1.86
N ASP A 68 2.51 14.79 2.55
CA ASP A 68 3.80 14.49 1.90
C ASP A 68 3.76 13.18 1.10
N ASP A 69 2.98 12.21 1.57
CA ASP A 69 2.73 10.97 0.82
C ASP A 69 1.94 11.24 -0.46
N LEU A 70 0.99 12.20 -0.40
CA LEU A 70 0.28 12.68 -1.59
C LEU A 70 1.26 13.28 -2.61
N LYS A 71 2.13 14.20 -2.19
CA LYS A 71 3.12 14.82 -3.08
C LYS A 71 4.00 13.75 -3.73
N ARG A 72 4.50 12.81 -2.93
CA ARG A 72 5.33 11.70 -3.41
C ARG A 72 4.58 10.86 -4.44
N ALA A 73 3.33 10.51 -4.17
CA ALA A 73 2.50 9.73 -5.09
C ALA A 73 2.23 10.50 -6.39
N MET A 74 1.98 11.81 -6.33
CA MET A 74 1.81 12.63 -7.53
C MET A 74 3.08 12.70 -8.37
N THR A 75 4.25 12.90 -7.74
CA THR A 75 5.54 12.90 -8.45
C THR A 75 5.77 11.56 -9.15
N LEU A 76 5.55 10.45 -8.45
CA LEU A 76 5.73 9.10 -9.01
C LEU A 76 4.67 8.76 -10.08
N PHE A 77 3.45 9.29 -9.94
CA PHE A 77 2.42 9.12 -10.96
C PHE A 77 2.77 9.85 -12.25
N GLN A 78 3.37 11.05 -12.14
CA GLN A 78 3.85 11.82 -13.30
C GLN A 78 5.09 11.21 -13.94
N ASP A 79 5.98 10.63 -13.14
CA ASP A 79 7.17 9.93 -13.61
C ASP A 79 6.79 8.56 -14.21
N SER A 80 6.57 8.54 -15.53
CA SER A 80 6.04 7.41 -16.30
C SER A 80 6.97 6.18 -16.38
N GLN A 81 8.12 6.22 -15.71
CA GLN A 81 9.20 5.24 -15.89
C GLN A 81 9.15 4.05 -14.92
N SER A 82 8.36 4.07 -13.84
CA SER A 82 8.36 2.95 -12.88
C SER A 82 7.06 2.76 -12.13
N PRO A 83 6.65 1.51 -11.88
CA PRO A 83 5.51 1.22 -11.05
C PRO A 83 5.72 1.76 -9.63
N LEU A 84 4.70 2.45 -9.12
CA LEU A 84 4.63 2.76 -7.70
C LEU A 84 4.52 1.44 -6.94
N ASN A 85 5.32 1.20 -5.92
CA ASN A 85 5.08 0.14 -4.94
C ASN A 85 5.14 0.82 -3.58
N PHE A 86 4.01 1.40 -3.19
CA PHE A 86 3.97 2.36 -2.11
C PHE A 86 2.82 2.03 -1.15
N GLU A 87 3.19 1.76 0.10
CA GLU A 87 2.24 1.57 1.19
C GLU A 87 1.94 2.91 1.83
N VAL A 88 0.67 3.27 1.93
CA VAL A 88 0.26 4.56 2.49
C VAL A 88 -1.03 4.43 3.29
N GLU A 89 -1.16 5.26 4.32
CA GLU A 89 -2.39 5.40 5.08
C GLU A 89 -3.34 6.41 4.39
N ARG A 90 -4.58 5.98 4.18
CA ARG A 90 -5.65 6.76 3.55
C ARG A 90 -6.89 6.80 4.43
N LYS A 91 -7.78 7.76 4.16
CA LYS A 91 -9.08 7.90 4.82
C LYS A 91 -10.17 7.27 3.96
N ARG A 92 -11.01 6.48 4.60
CA ARG A 92 -12.30 6.03 4.07
C ARG A 92 -13.33 7.18 4.16
N GLN A 93 -14.47 7.04 3.48
CA GLN A 93 -15.53 8.05 3.50
C GLN A 93 -16.10 8.33 4.90
N ASP A 94 -16.14 7.31 5.77
CA ASP A 94 -16.58 7.44 7.16
C ASP A 94 -15.53 8.10 8.08
N GLY A 95 -14.37 8.47 7.54
CA GLY A 95 -13.25 9.06 8.27
C GLY A 95 -12.31 8.05 8.94
N SER A 96 -12.65 6.75 8.92
CA SER A 96 -11.74 5.70 9.38
C SER A 96 -10.50 5.61 8.48
N ARG A 97 -9.42 5.02 9.00
CA ARG A 97 -8.16 4.89 8.28
C ARG A 97 -7.98 3.49 7.71
N CYS A 98 -7.34 3.42 6.55
CA CYS A 98 -6.95 2.19 5.90
C CYS A 98 -5.51 2.28 5.39
N TRP A 99 -4.80 1.16 5.44
CA TRP A 99 -3.52 1.05 4.75
C TRP A 99 -3.76 0.48 3.37
N VAL A 100 -3.22 1.14 2.35
CA VAL A 100 -3.30 0.67 0.97
C VAL A 100 -1.91 0.52 0.38
N LEU A 101 -1.67 -0.64 -0.24
CA LEU A 101 -0.56 -0.81 -1.16
C LEU A 101 -1.03 -0.36 -2.54
N MET A 102 -0.35 0.67 -3.06
CA MET A 102 -0.66 1.28 -4.34
C MET A 102 0.38 0.91 -5.38
N ASN A 103 -0.10 0.59 -6.58
CA ASN A 103 0.72 0.48 -7.78
C ASN A 103 0.12 1.27 -8.93
N THR A 104 0.95 1.86 -9.78
CA THR A 104 0.51 2.67 -10.91
C THR A 104 1.30 2.36 -12.17
N GLN A 105 0.64 2.42 -13.32
CA GLN A 105 1.30 2.36 -14.63
C GLN A 105 0.69 3.39 -15.59
N PRO A 106 1.49 4.03 -16.47
CA PRO A 106 0.95 4.87 -17.53
C PRO A 106 0.17 4.02 -18.54
N LEU A 107 -0.96 4.54 -19.04
CA LEU A 107 -1.64 3.99 -20.22
C LEU A 107 -2.42 5.07 -20.97
N MET A 108 -2.80 4.73 -22.20
CA MET A 108 -3.86 5.44 -22.92
C MET A 108 -5.20 4.75 -22.62
N PHE A 109 -6.14 5.43 -21.98
CA PHE A 109 -7.47 4.91 -21.69
C PHE A 109 -8.52 5.67 -22.50
N GLU A 110 -9.18 4.99 -23.43
CA GLU A 110 -10.24 5.57 -24.28
C GLU A 110 -9.83 6.89 -25.00
N GLY A 111 -8.54 7.00 -25.35
CA GLY A 111 -7.98 8.18 -26.03
C GLY A 111 -7.43 9.26 -25.09
N THR A 112 -7.57 9.10 -23.77
CA THR A 112 -7.03 10.00 -22.75
C THR A 112 -5.67 9.48 -22.25
N ASP A 113 -4.67 10.37 -22.14
CA ASP A 113 -3.41 10.08 -21.45
C ASP A 113 -3.68 9.96 -19.95
N ALA A 114 -3.44 8.76 -19.42
CA ALA A 114 -3.89 8.37 -18.10
C ALA A 114 -2.85 7.51 -17.38
N GLY A 115 -3.19 7.15 -16.14
CA GLY A 115 -2.54 6.08 -15.42
C GLY A 115 -3.57 5.23 -14.70
N ILE A 116 -3.34 3.92 -14.73
CA ILE A 116 -4.11 2.95 -13.96
C ILE A 116 -3.44 2.82 -12.60
N VAL A 117 -4.25 2.81 -11.55
CA VAL A 117 -3.80 2.68 -10.17
C VAL A 117 -4.53 1.53 -9.51
N TRP A 118 -3.76 0.53 -9.07
CA TRP A 118 -4.23 -0.59 -8.27
C TRP A 118 -4.07 -0.28 -6.78
N HIS A 119 -5.08 -0.69 -6.01
CA HIS A 119 -5.15 -0.53 -4.57
C HIS A 119 -5.45 -1.89 -3.94
N ILE A 120 -4.57 -2.30 -3.04
CA ILE A 120 -4.77 -3.48 -2.21
C ILE A 120 -4.90 -2.99 -0.78
N ASP A 121 -6.04 -3.26 -0.14
CA ASP A 121 -6.20 -2.98 1.29
C ASP A 121 -5.29 -3.95 2.06
N ILE A 122 -4.33 -3.40 2.79
CA ILE A 122 -3.37 -4.11 3.63
C ILE A 122 -3.57 -3.76 5.11
N THR A 123 -4.73 -3.18 5.47
CA THR A 123 -5.06 -2.78 6.84
C THR A 123 -4.97 -3.95 7.80
N ASP A 124 -5.55 -5.10 7.47
CA ASP A 124 -5.50 -6.29 8.32
C ASP A 124 -4.06 -6.79 8.51
N ARG A 125 -3.25 -6.77 7.44
CA ARG A 125 -1.83 -7.12 7.52
C ARG A 125 -1.11 -6.18 8.48
N LYS A 126 -1.29 -4.87 8.35
CA LYS A 126 -0.68 -3.86 9.23
C LYS A 126 -1.13 -4.01 10.68
N GLN A 127 -2.41 -4.25 10.93
CA GLN A 127 -2.90 -4.50 12.29
C GLN A 127 -2.28 -5.74 12.93
N VAL A 128 -2.02 -6.80 12.15
CA VAL A 128 -1.33 -8.00 12.64
C VAL A 128 0.14 -7.70 12.91
N GLU A 129 0.81 -6.96 12.02
CA GLU A 129 2.20 -6.50 12.21
C GLU A 129 2.34 -5.67 13.49
N ASP A 130 1.44 -4.70 13.70
CA ASP A 130 1.44 -3.80 14.86
C ASP A 130 1.18 -4.58 16.16
N ARG A 131 0.20 -5.49 16.17
CA ARG A 131 -0.07 -6.34 17.36
C ARG A 131 1.10 -7.24 17.71
N LEU A 132 1.83 -7.74 16.72
CA LEU A 132 3.03 -8.53 16.94
C LEU A 132 4.15 -7.67 17.54
N ALA A 133 4.34 -6.46 17.02
CA ALA A 133 5.30 -5.51 17.55
C ALA A 133 4.98 -5.13 19.01
N ASP A 134 3.73 -4.80 19.31
CA ASP A 134 3.27 -4.50 20.68
C ASP A 134 3.48 -5.67 21.64
N ALA A 135 3.20 -6.91 21.17
CA ALA A 135 3.42 -8.10 21.97
C ALA A 135 4.91 -8.30 22.30
N VAL A 136 5.79 -8.12 21.31
CA VAL A 136 7.25 -8.19 21.50
C VAL A 136 7.74 -7.11 22.47
N GLU A 137 7.24 -5.89 22.34
CA GLU A 137 7.64 -4.77 23.20
C GLU A 137 7.17 -4.95 24.66
N SER A 138 6.06 -5.66 24.86
CA SER A 138 5.53 -5.95 26.21
C SER A 138 6.31 -7.01 26.98
N ILE A 139 7.23 -7.74 26.34
CA ILE A 139 8.05 -8.77 27.00
C ILE A 139 8.94 -8.11 28.05
N ALA A 140 8.86 -8.61 29.28
CA ALA A 140 9.55 -8.02 30.43
C ALA A 140 11.08 -8.20 30.39
N ASP A 141 11.54 -9.28 29.76
CA ASP A 141 12.95 -9.61 29.55
C ASP A 141 13.44 -9.15 28.16
N ASP A 142 14.73 -9.32 27.89
CA ASP A 142 15.29 -9.06 26.57
C ASP A 142 14.74 -10.06 25.54
N PHE A 143 14.31 -9.53 24.39
CA PHE A 143 13.83 -10.34 23.28
C PHE A 143 14.58 -9.98 22.01
N VAL A 144 15.39 -10.91 21.50
CA VAL A 144 16.20 -10.73 20.28
C VAL A 144 16.24 -12.01 19.47
N PRO A 145 15.23 -12.27 18.62
CA PRO A 145 15.28 -13.37 17.67
C PRO A 145 16.34 -13.12 16.60
N PHE A 146 17.01 -14.20 16.17
CA PHE A 146 17.96 -14.20 15.06
C PHE A 146 17.34 -14.91 13.85
N ASP A 147 17.68 -14.46 12.64
CA ASP A 147 17.34 -15.15 11.40
C ASP A 147 18.26 -16.35 11.12
N THR A 148 18.06 -17.04 9.99
CA THR A 148 18.87 -18.21 9.59
C THR A 148 20.33 -17.87 9.26
N GLU A 149 20.67 -16.59 9.18
CA GLU A 149 22.02 -16.09 8.92
C GLU A 149 22.66 -15.47 10.18
N ASP A 150 22.15 -15.82 11.37
CA ASP A 150 22.59 -15.31 12.67
C ASP A 150 22.50 -13.78 12.82
N ARG A 151 21.58 -13.13 12.06
CA ARG A 151 21.35 -11.68 12.15
C ARG A 151 20.18 -11.37 13.07
N VAL A 152 20.26 -10.26 13.79
CA VAL A 152 19.15 -9.79 14.63
C VAL A 152 17.96 -9.44 13.74
N ALA A 153 16.82 -10.11 13.96
CA ALA A 153 15.59 -9.88 13.21
C ALA A 153 14.77 -8.73 13.81
N ILE A 154 14.59 -8.74 15.14
CA ILE A 154 13.78 -7.76 15.90
C ILE A 154 14.42 -7.61 17.29
N TRP A 155 14.21 -6.48 17.96
CA TRP A 155 14.51 -6.31 19.39
C TRP A 155 13.45 -5.46 20.08
N ASN A 156 13.31 -5.60 21.41
CA ASN A 156 12.43 -4.76 22.24
C ASN A 156 13.20 -3.65 23.00
N HIS A 157 12.49 -2.72 23.67
CA HIS A 157 13.13 -1.66 24.46
C HIS A 157 14.02 -2.20 25.59
N ARG A 158 13.69 -3.37 26.18
CA ARG A 158 14.46 -3.96 27.29
C ARG A 158 15.87 -4.32 26.86
N PHE A 159 15.99 -4.91 25.68
CA PHE A 159 17.29 -5.15 25.08
C PHE A 159 18.08 -3.84 24.86
N ALA A 160 17.42 -2.79 24.33
CA ALA A 160 18.07 -1.51 24.09
C ALA A 160 18.58 -0.83 25.38
N GLU A 161 17.78 -0.84 26.45
CA GLU A 161 18.15 -0.33 27.79
C GLU A 161 19.37 -1.06 28.35
N MET A 162 19.35 -2.40 28.31
CA MET A 162 20.41 -3.24 28.84
C MET A 162 21.74 -3.01 28.12
N TYR A 163 21.74 -2.83 26.79
CA TYR A 163 22.95 -2.65 26.00
C TYR A 163 23.49 -1.22 26.01
N THR A 164 22.61 -0.21 26.03
CA THR A 164 23.02 1.20 26.19
C THR A 164 23.71 1.40 27.54
N SER A 165 23.21 0.76 28.60
CA SER A 165 23.84 0.81 29.93
C SER A 165 25.26 0.20 29.98
N ARG A 166 25.61 -0.66 29.00
CA ARG A 166 26.90 -1.35 28.89
C ARG A 166 27.86 -0.70 27.88
N GLY A 167 27.49 0.42 27.27
CA GLY A 167 28.35 1.15 26.33
C GLY A 167 28.57 0.45 24.98
N VAL A 168 27.69 -0.49 24.61
CA VAL A 168 27.76 -1.24 23.34
C VAL A 168 26.58 -0.83 22.46
N HIS A 169 26.86 -0.34 21.26
CA HIS A 169 25.82 -0.02 20.26
C HIS A 169 25.41 -1.30 19.50
N PRO A 170 24.11 -1.57 19.28
CA PRO A 170 23.66 -2.74 18.56
C PRO A 170 24.17 -2.72 17.09
N PRO A 171 24.54 -3.89 16.52
CA PRO A 171 25.01 -3.96 15.13
C PRO A 171 23.89 -3.57 14.15
N VAL A 172 24.22 -2.66 13.25
CA VAL A 172 23.30 -2.07 12.26
C VAL A 172 23.24 -2.97 11.02
N HIS A 173 22.48 -4.06 11.07
CA HIS A 173 22.04 -4.76 9.85
C HIS A 173 20.66 -5.39 10.05
N ILE A 174 19.65 -4.69 9.53
CA ILE A 174 18.24 -5.11 9.53
C ILE A 174 17.97 -5.89 8.23
N SER A 175 17.44 -7.10 8.32
CA SER A 175 16.73 -7.73 7.19
C SER A 175 15.27 -7.25 7.23
N ASN A 176 14.79 -6.69 6.12
CA ASN A 176 13.43 -6.13 6.03
C ASN A 176 12.38 -7.20 6.35
N GLY A 177 11.82 -7.15 7.55
CA GLY A 177 10.77 -8.04 8.02
C GLY A 177 10.17 -7.49 9.31
N LEU A 178 9.07 -6.74 9.15
CA LEU A 178 8.20 -6.13 10.18
C LEU A 178 8.54 -4.67 10.53
N GLY A 179 7.90 -3.76 9.77
CA GLY A 179 7.46 -2.45 10.25
C GLY A 179 8.52 -1.39 10.57
N GLY A 180 8.96 -0.63 9.56
CA GLY A 180 9.55 0.71 9.77
C GLY A 180 10.91 0.93 9.11
N SER A 181 10.92 1.75 8.07
CA SER A 181 12.12 2.23 7.37
C SER A 181 12.91 3.23 8.23
N TRP A 182 14.22 3.03 8.40
CA TRP A 182 15.17 4.09 8.75
C TRP A 182 16.21 4.28 7.66
N VAL A 183 15.97 5.30 6.83
CA VAL A 183 16.99 6.02 6.07
C VAL A 183 17.57 7.08 7.00
N GLN A 184 18.90 7.13 7.11
CA GLN A 184 19.77 8.06 7.85
C GLN A 184 20.06 7.76 9.34
N VAL A 185 21.09 6.94 9.61
CA VAL A 185 22.07 7.20 10.69
C VAL A 185 23.46 6.69 10.27
N LEU A 186 24.14 7.44 9.39
CA LEU A 186 25.57 7.23 9.08
C LEU A 186 26.39 8.53 9.14
N ASP A 187 25.98 9.51 9.94
CA ASP A 187 26.77 10.74 10.18
C ASP A 187 27.01 11.07 11.67
N ALA A 188 26.67 10.17 12.60
CA ALA A 188 26.95 10.38 14.03
C ALA A 188 28.24 9.70 14.52
N LEU A 189 29.06 9.13 13.62
CA LEU A 189 30.33 8.50 13.97
C LEU A 189 31.46 8.87 12.99
N LYS A 190 31.66 10.17 12.81
CA LYS A 190 32.95 10.80 12.53
C LYS A 190 33.12 12.00 13.45
#